data_AF-A0A9P3AHJ4-F1
#
_entry.id   AF-A0A9P3AHJ4-F1
#
_cell.length_a   1.000
_cell.length_b   1.000
_cell.length_c   1.000
_cell.angle_alpha   90.00
_cell.angle_beta   90.00
_cell.angle_gamma   90.00
#
_symmetry.space_group_name_H-M   'P 1'
#
loop_
_entity.id
_entity.type
_entity.pdbx_description
1 polymer ?
#
loop_
_entity_poly.entity_id
_entity_poly.type
_entity_poly.pdbx_seq_one_letter_code
_entity_poly.pdbx_strand_id
1 'polypeptide(L)'
;MTITNPVTNEATKRNTSVNPTYTAILALGFKIEIRSQNSGKSRAYLTDGKGGRITENGTPIFVDFYDNKGQSVNPVVSREGSHLDSGLKKILEKAGSIDWLVEKPSKIKKPKLKM
;
A
#
# COMPACT_ATOMS: atom_id res chain seq x y z
N MET A 1 -23.39 34.53 -32.02
CA MET A 1 -22.90 33.14 -31.81
C MET A 1 -21.61 33.24 -31.02
N THR A 2 -21.62 32.85 -29.75
CA THR A 2 -20.46 33.02 -28.85
C THR A 2 -19.62 31.76 -28.90
N ILE A 3 -18.41 31.86 -29.44
CA ILE A 3 -17.46 30.76 -29.54
C ILE A 3 -16.93 30.51 -28.13
N THR A 4 -17.33 29.39 -27.52
CA THR A 4 -16.80 28.95 -26.24
C THR A 4 -15.51 28.18 -26.54
N ASN A 5 -14.36 28.82 -26.39
CA ASN A 5 -13.09 28.10 -26.41
C ASN A 5 -13.09 27.08 -25.27
N PRO A 6 -12.78 25.79 -25.52
CA PRO A 6 -12.57 24.86 -24.43
C PRO A 6 -11.32 25.34 -23.68
N VAL A 7 -11.51 25.77 -22.43
CA VAL A 7 -10.41 25.96 -21.49
C VAL A 7 -9.86 24.55 -21.21
N THR A 8 -8.88 24.13 -21.99
CA THR A 8 -8.07 22.97 -21.67
C THR A 8 -7.25 23.34 -20.44
N ASN A 9 -7.81 23.07 -19.26
CA ASN A 9 -7.07 23.12 -18.00
C ASN A 9 -6.05 21.97 -18.00
N GLU A 10 -4.94 22.13 -18.73
CA GLU A 10 -3.75 21.27 -18.65
C GLU A 10 -2.89 21.59 -17.43
N ALA A 11 -3.31 22.54 -16.59
CA ALA A 11 -2.68 22.79 -15.31
C ALA A 11 -3.21 21.76 -14.29
N THR A 12 -2.28 20.97 -13.72
CA THR A 12 -2.45 20.05 -12.58
C THR A 12 -2.57 18.55 -12.90
N LYS A 13 -1.86 18.04 -13.93
CA LYS A 13 -1.16 16.76 -13.70
C LYS A 13 0.00 17.04 -12.75
N ARG A 14 -0.30 17.20 -11.44
CA ARG A 14 0.72 17.02 -10.41
C ARG A 14 1.27 15.63 -10.65
N ASN A 15 2.54 15.56 -11.06
CA ASN A 15 3.30 14.33 -11.10
C ASN A 15 3.36 13.85 -9.65
N THR A 16 2.31 13.15 -9.23
CA THR A 16 2.11 12.84 -7.82
C THR A 16 3.01 11.65 -7.60
N SER A 17 4.24 11.94 -7.18
CA SER A 17 5.23 10.91 -6.86
C SER A 17 4.57 9.90 -5.94
N VAL A 18 4.48 8.67 -6.42
CA VAL A 18 3.85 7.59 -5.66
C VAL A 18 4.73 7.32 -4.44
N ASN A 19 4.10 7.16 -3.28
CA ASN A 19 4.81 6.86 -2.05
C ASN A 19 5.67 5.59 -2.24
N PRO A 20 6.99 5.65 -1.99
CA PRO A 20 7.90 4.53 -2.24
C PRO A 20 7.58 3.32 -1.35
N THR A 21 7.14 3.55 -0.11
CA THR A 21 6.70 2.51 0.82
C THR A 21 5.46 1.78 0.28
N TYR A 22 4.49 2.52 -0.25
CA TYR A 22 3.31 1.93 -0.89
C TYR A 22 3.70 1.09 -2.11
N THR A 23 4.63 1.58 -2.93
CA THR A 23 5.14 0.86 -4.10
C THR A 23 5.85 -0.44 -3.69
N ALA A 24 6.62 -0.42 -2.60
CA ALA A 24 7.28 -1.62 -2.07
C ALA A 24 6.26 -2.67 -1.57
N ILE A 25 5.17 -2.24 -0.93
CA ILE A 25 4.09 -3.14 -0.50
C ILE A 25 3.41 -3.80 -1.72
N LEU A 26 3.16 -3.03 -2.79
CA LEU A 26 2.63 -3.56 -4.05
C LEU A 26 3.59 -4.57 -4.70
N ALA A 27 4.90 -4.30 -4.68
CA ALA A 27 5.92 -5.18 -5.26
C ALA A 27 5.98 -6.54 -4.55
N LEU A 28 5.60 -6.60 -3.28
CA LEU A 28 5.45 -7.85 -2.52
C LEU A 28 4.13 -8.60 -2.82
N GLY A 29 3.27 -8.05 -3.69
CA GLY A 29 1.98 -8.64 -4.04
C GLY A 29 0.83 -8.28 -3.09
N PHE A 30 1.05 -7.36 -2.15
CA PHE A 30 0.02 -6.90 -1.23
C PHE A 30 -0.65 -5.61 -1.69
N LYS A 31 -1.82 -5.33 -1.13
CA LYS A 31 -2.47 -4.02 -1.21
C LYS A 31 -2.79 -3.49 0.17
N ILE A 32 -3.00 -2.18 0.23
CA ILE A 32 -3.43 -1.50 1.46
C ILE A 32 -4.90 -1.15 1.36
N GLU A 33 -5.68 -1.60 2.34
CA GLU A 33 -7.06 -1.19 2.55
C GLU A 33 -7.09 -0.18 3.71
N ILE A 34 -7.57 1.04 3.47
CA ILE A 34 -7.76 2.03 4.54
C ILE A 34 -9.23 2.08 4.90
N ARG A 35 -9.51 1.97 6.20
CA ARG A 35 -10.85 2.17 6.76
C ARG A 35 -10.81 3.28 7.79
N SER A 36 -11.70 4.26 7.62
CA SER A 36 -11.94 5.27 8.63
C SER A 36 -12.51 4.62 9.89
N GLN A 37 -12.00 5.06 11.03
CA GLN A 37 -12.52 4.74 12.36
C GLN A 37 -13.15 5.99 12.99
N ASN A 38 -13.64 5.85 14.21
CA ASN A 38 -14.23 6.97 14.93
C ASN A 38 -13.15 7.98 15.37
N SER A 39 -13.54 9.25 15.52
CA SER A 39 -12.69 10.31 16.12
C SER A 39 -11.42 10.68 15.32
N GLY A 40 -11.48 10.69 13.99
CA GLY A 40 -10.36 11.14 13.12
C GLY A 40 -9.19 10.15 13.05
N LYS A 41 -9.41 8.91 13.49
CA LYS A 41 -8.49 7.80 13.31
C LYS A 41 -8.87 7.05 12.05
N SER A 42 -7.86 6.59 11.34
CA SER A 42 -8.00 5.65 10.23
C SER A 42 -7.08 4.47 10.47
N ARG A 43 -7.46 3.31 9.92
CA ARG A 43 -6.70 2.07 10.03
C ARG A 43 -6.31 1.60 8.64
N ALA A 44 -5.02 1.38 8.42
CA ALA A 44 -4.52 0.73 7.21
C ALA A 44 -4.32 -0.76 7.49
N TYR A 45 -4.94 -1.60 6.67
CA TYR A 45 -4.83 -3.06 6.70
C TYR A 45 -3.96 -3.53 5.55
N LEU A 46 -3.14 -4.56 5.81
CA LEU A 46 -2.46 -5.30 4.76
C LEU A 46 -3.43 -6.35 4.17
N THR A 47 -3.54 -6.38 2.84
CA THR A 47 -4.44 -7.29 2.11
C THR A 47 -3.71 -8.00 0.98
N ASP A 48 -4.22 -9.17 0.58
CA ASP A 48 -3.72 -9.98 -0.55
C ASP A 48 -4.09 -9.42 -1.94
N GLY A 49 -4.71 -8.25 -1.98
CA GLY A 49 -5.19 -7.61 -3.20
C GLY A 49 -6.44 -8.23 -3.85
N LYS A 50 -6.94 -9.36 -3.33
CA LYS A 50 -8.23 -9.99 -3.64
C LYS A 50 -9.31 -9.66 -2.59
N GLY A 51 -8.94 -8.88 -1.58
CA GLY A 51 -9.84 -8.45 -0.49
C GLY A 51 -9.68 -9.29 0.79
N GLY A 52 -8.80 -10.28 0.79
CA GLY A 52 -8.41 -11.01 2.00
C GLY A 52 -7.42 -10.20 2.81
N ARG A 53 -7.66 -10.08 4.13
CA ARG A 53 -6.69 -9.45 5.05
C ARG A 53 -5.59 -10.44 5.37
N ILE A 54 -4.35 -9.97 5.29
CA ILE A 54 -3.21 -10.75 5.73
C ILE A 54 -3.23 -10.81 7.25
N THR A 55 -3.12 -12.01 7.80
CA THR A 55 -3.10 -12.25 9.25
C THR A 55 -1.75 -12.81 9.67
N GLU A 56 -1.30 -12.39 10.84
CA GLU A 56 -0.15 -12.91 11.55
C GLU A 56 -0.68 -13.58 12.83
N ASN A 57 -0.47 -14.89 12.98
CA ASN A 57 -0.98 -15.67 14.12
C ASN A 57 -2.50 -15.50 14.35
N GLY A 58 -3.29 -15.45 13.26
CA GLY A 58 -4.74 -15.25 13.33
C GLY A 58 -5.20 -13.81 13.57
N THR A 59 -4.27 -12.85 13.74
CA THR A 59 -4.59 -11.43 13.91
C THR A 59 -4.31 -10.65 12.63
N PRO A 60 -5.24 -9.82 12.12
CA PRO A 60 -4.98 -9.00 10.94
C PRO A 60 -3.80 -8.04 11.14
N ILE A 61 -2.94 -7.91 10.14
CA ILE A 61 -1.87 -6.92 10.15
C ILE A 61 -2.47 -5.57 9.79
N PHE A 62 -2.42 -4.64 10.75
CA PHE A 62 -2.90 -3.28 10.55
C PHE A 62 -2.07 -2.27 11.34
N VAL A 63 -2.22 -1.01 10.98
CA VAL A 63 -1.72 0.12 11.77
C VAL A 63 -2.80 1.20 11.86
N ASP A 64 -2.96 1.73 13.07
CA ASP A 64 -3.79 2.91 13.31
C ASP A 64 -2.96 4.17 13.07
N PHE A 65 -3.57 5.14 12.40
CA PHE A 65 -2.99 6.46 12.18
C PHE A 65 -4.07 7.53 12.30
N TYR A 66 -3.67 8.74 12.69
CA TYR A 66 -4.59 9.87 12.69
C TYR A 66 -4.62 10.49 11.31
N ASP A 67 -5.80 10.54 10.70
CA ASP A 67 -6.03 11.34 9.51
C ASP A 67 -6.36 12.76 9.95
N ASN A 68 -5.68 13.76 9.38
CA ASN A 68 -6.05 15.15 9.63
C ASN A 68 -7.24 15.48 8.73
N LYS A 69 -8.46 15.15 9.18
CA LYS A 69 -9.73 15.36 8.45
C LYS A 69 -9.75 14.69 7.07
N GLY A 70 -9.31 13.43 6.99
CA GLY A 70 -9.35 12.65 5.75
C GLY A 70 -8.29 13.03 4.69
N GLN A 71 -7.37 13.96 4.96
CA GLN A 71 -6.34 14.33 3.97
C GLN A 71 -5.20 13.30 3.83
N SER A 72 -5.01 12.45 4.85
CA SER A 72 -3.92 11.47 4.89
C SER A 72 -4.39 10.03 4.70
N VAL A 73 -5.45 9.81 3.92
CA VAL A 73 -6.06 8.47 3.73
C VAL A 73 -5.69 7.80 2.41
N ASN A 74 -4.94 8.47 1.54
CA ASN A 74 -4.53 7.88 0.27
C ASN A 74 -3.08 7.38 0.37
N PRO A 75 -2.85 6.06 0.36
CA PRO A 75 -1.52 5.49 0.56
C PRO A 75 -0.63 5.70 -0.68
N VAL A 76 -1.22 5.89 -1.86
CA VAL A 76 -0.51 6.16 -3.12
C VAL A 76 0.20 7.50 -3.07
N VAL A 77 -0.48 8.52 -2.54
CA VAL A 77 0.00 9.93 -2.57
C VAL A 77 0.43 10.44 -1.19
N SER A 78 0.53 9.53 -0.22
CA SER A 78 0.96 9.82 1.13
C SER A 78 2.35 10.43 1.11
N ARG A 79 2.51 11.62 1.73
CA ARG A 79 3.81 12.29 1.80
C ARG A 79 4.73 11.56 2.77
N GLU A 80 6.02 11.56 2.45
CA GLU A 80 7.08 11.10 3.33
C GLU A 80 6.99 11.80 4.70
N GLY A 81 7.12 11.03 5.78
CA GLY A 81 7.04 11.55 7.15
C GLY A 81 5.62 11.80 7.68
N SER A 82 4.58 11.56 6.88
CA SER A 82 3.20 11.57 7.38
C SER A 82 2.92 10.39 8.33
N HIS A 83 1.85 10.50 9.11
CA HIS A 83 1.39 9.41 9.97
C HIS A 83 1.07 8.14 9.15
N LEU A 84 0.49 8.30 7.96
CA LEU A 84 0.23 7.19 7.07
C LEU A 84 1.52 6.59 6.51
N ASP A 85 2.47 7.39 6.03
CA ASP A 85 3.78 6.87 5.57
C ASP A 85 4.51 6.07 6.66
N SER A 86 4.54 6.61 7.89
CA SER A 86 5.11 5.92 9.05
C SER A 86 4.37 4.61 9.35
N GLY A 87 3.04 4.60 9.20
CA GLY A 87 2.24 3.39 9.33
C GLY A 87 2.53 2.36 8.24
N LEU A 88 2.65 2.80 6.98
CA LEU A 88 2.98 1.93 5.85
C LEU A 88 4.35 1.27 6.04
N LYS A 89 5.34 2.00 6.58
CA LYS A 89 6.68 1.43 6.84
C LYS A 89 6.60 0.28 7.85
N LYS A 90 5.83 0.44 8.93
CA LYS A 90 5.57 -0.64 9.90
C LYS A 90 4.84 -1.83 9.28
N ILE A 91 3.88 -1.57 8.40
CA ILE A 91 3.19 -2.64 7.66
C ILE A 91 4.16 -3.38 6.73
N LEU A 92 5.04 -2.65 6.03
CA LEU A 92 6.03 -3.24 5.13
C LEU A 92 7.05 -4.10 5.90
N GLU A 93 7.55 -3.62 7.04
CA GLU A 93 8.44 -4.38 7.93
C GLU A 93 7.77 -5.67 8.42
N LYS A 94 6.50 -5.56 8.86
CA LYS A 94 5.71 -6.74 9.23
C LYS A 94 5.54 -7.68 8.05
N ALA A 95 5.14 -7.18 6.88
CA ALA A 95 4.94 -7.96 5.66
C ALA A 95 6.22 -8.73 5.24
N GLY A 96 7.38 -8.08 5.34
CA GLY A 96 8.67 -8.71 5.06
C GLY A 96 9.12 -9.75 6.11
N SER A 97 8.53 -9.72 7.30
CA SER A 97 8.82 -10.67 8.39
C SER A 97 7.90 -11.90 8.38
N ILE A 98 6.92 -11.97 7.49
CA ILE A 98 5.97 -13.09 7.45
C ILE A 98 6.64 -14.31 6.78
N ASP A 99 6.99 -15.31 7.59
CA ASP A 99 7.76 -16.49 7.16
C ASP A 99 7.11 -17.33 6.05
N TRP A 100 5.77 -17.42 5.98
CA TRP A 100 5.06 -18.18 4.93
C TRP A 100 4.94 -17.41 3.60
N LEU A 101 5.29 -16.13 3.64
CA LEU A 101 5.12 -15.16 2.56
C LEU A 101 6.44 -14.95 1.82
N VAL A 102 7.54 -15.21 2.52
CA VAL A 102 8.80 -15.60 1.92
C VAL A 102 8.64 -17.03 1.39
N GLU A 103 7.94 -17.20 0.25
CA GLU A 103 8.45 -18.17 -0.72
C GLU A 103 9.84 -17.66 -1.09
N LYS A 104 10.85 -17.98 -0.26
CA LYS A 104 12.24 -18.04 -0.68
C LYS A 104 12.15 -18.80 -1.99
N PRO A 105 12.58 -18.25 -3.15
CA PRO A 105 12.53 -18.98 -4.40
C PRO A 105 13.20 -20.31 -4.12
N SER A 106 12.37 -21.35 -4.03
CA SER A 106 12.80 -22.66 -3.57
C SER A 106 13.84 -23.07 -4.59
N LYS A 107 15.10 -23.24 -4.12
CA LYS A 107 16.26 -23.50 -4.99
C LYS A 107 15.81 -24.44 -6.09
N ILE A 108 15.74 -23.91 -7.31
CA ILE A 108 15.32 -24.62 -8.52
C ILE A 108 15.98 -25.98 -8.45
N LYS A 109 15.18 -27.04 -8.27
CA LYS A 109 15.66 -28.41 -8.36
C LYS A 109 16.26 -28.54 -9.75
N LYS A 110 17.59 -28.53 -9.85
CA LYS A 110 18.31 -28.82 -11.09
C LYS A 110 17.69 -30.09 -11.67
N PRO A 111 17.19 -30.10 -12.91
CA PRO A 111 16.80 -31.34 -13.53
C PRO A 111 18.03 -32.23 -13.59
N LYS A 112 17.96 -33.42 -12.98
CA LYS A 112 18.92 -34.49 -13.23
C LYS A 112 18.80 -34.81 -14.72
N LEU A 113 19.83 -34.45 -15.50
CA LEU A 113 20.03 -35.04 -16.82
C LEU A 113 20.04 -36.56 -16.61
N LYS A 114 19.02 -37.23 -17.13
CA LYS A 114 19.05 -38.69 -17.25
C LYS A 114 20.03 -39.01 -18.38
N MET A 115 20.84 -40.04 -18.13
CA MET A 115 21.93 -40.56 -18.96
C MET A 115 21.57 -40.67 -20.43
#